data_AF-A0A7I4B8U3-F1
#
_entry.id   AF-A0A7I4B8U3-F1
#
_cell.length_a   1.000
_cell.length_b   1.000
_cell.length_c   1.000
_cell.angle_alpha   90.00
_cell.angle_beta   90.00
_cell.angle_gamma   90.00
#
_symmetry.space_group_name_H-M   'P 1'
#
loop_
_entity.id
_entity.type
_entity.pdbx_description
1 polymer ?
#
loop_
_entity_poly.entity_id
_entity_poly.type
_entity_poly.pdbx_seq_one_letter_code
_entity_poly.pdbx_strand_id
1 'polypeptide(L)'
;MTDPDAPSPSEPSLREWLHWIVTDIPGNSGGSETTSGFSWLQEQVTHTSSSGRELVPYMGPRPPIGIHRYAFILFKQPSTPFLISPPTVRNNFSTRNFASHYGLGLPVAATYCNAQKEPGSRRR
;
A
#
# COMPACT_ATOMS: atom_id res chain seq x y z
N MET A 1 1.79 -1.10 -1.97
CA MET A 1 1.13 -1.05 -3.29
C MET A 1 2.12 -1.54 -4.34
N THR A 2 1.76 -2.55 -5.12
CA THR A 2 2.63 -3.16 -6.12
C THR A 2 1.89 -3.40 -7.45
N ASP A 3 2.64 -3.45 -8.55
CA ASP A 3 2.15 -3.74 -9.89
C ASP A 3 2.80 -5.05 -10.41
N PRO A 4 2.06 -6.17 -10.48
CA PRO A 4 2.58 -7.45 -10.93
C PRO A 4 2.67 -7.58 -12.46
N ASP A 5 2.25 -6.55 -13.19
CA ASP A 5 2.09 -6.56 -14.64
C ASP A 5 3.15 -5.68 -15.34
N ALA A 6 4.13 -5.14 -14.63
CA ALA A 6 5.17 -4.30 -15.24
C ALA A 6 6.20 -5.12 -16.06
N PRO A 7 6.62 -4.67 -17.27
CA PRO A 7 6.14 -3.50 -18.01
C PRO A 7 4.85 -3.77 -18.81
N SER A 8 4.47 -5.02 -19.06
CA SER A 8 3.19 -5.37 -19.67
C SER A 8 2.60 -6.65 -19.05
N PRO A 9 1.27 -6.80 -18.98
CA PRO A 9 0.65 -8.00 -18.41
C PRO A 9 1.02 -9.30 -19.13
N SER A 10 1.27 -9.22 -20.44
CA SER A 10 1.68 -10.34 -21.28
C SER A 10 3.16 -10.73 -21.09
N GLU A 11 4.01 -9.75 -20.79
CA GLU A 11 5.45 -9.95 -20.58
C GLU A 11 5.90 -9.15 -19.34
N PRO A 12 5.56 -9.61 -18.13
CA PRO A 12 5.76 -8.84 -16.90
C PRO A 12 7.17 -9.08 -16.34
N SER A 13 8.20 -8.73 -17.11
CA SER A 13 9.62 -8.99 -16.80
C SER A 13 10.18 -8.16 -15.64
N LEU A 14 9.49 -7.10 -15.21
CA LEU A 14 9.88 -6.21 -14.11
C LEU A 14 9.01 -6.39 -12.86
N ARG A 15 8.14 -7.42 -12.86
CA ARG A 15 7.20 -7.67 -11.76
C ARG A 15 7.91 -8.13 -10.49
N GLU A 16 7.43 -7.76 -9.32
CA GLU A 16 6.42 -6.73 -9.07
C GLU A 16 7.11 -5.35 -9.09
N TRP A 17 6.44 -4.32 -9.62
CA TRP A 17 6.91 -2.95 -9.50
C TRP A 17 6.36 -2.31 -8.23
N LEU A 18 7.23 -1.79 -7.38
CA LEU A 18 6.86 -1.20 -6.10
C LEU A 18 6.40 0.26 -6.27
N HIS A 19 5.12 0.51 -5.97
CA HIS A 19 4.53 1.85 -6.08
C HIS A 19 4.56 2.63 -4.76
N TRP A 20 4.31 1.97 -3.63
CA TRP A 20 4.15 2.65 -2.35
C TRP A 20 4.35 1.70 -1.17
N ILE A 21 5.07 2.14 -0.13
CA ILE A 21 5.12 1.47 1.19
C ILE A 21 4.89 2.52 2.26
N VAL A 22 3.91 2.24 3.12
CA VAL A 22 3.66 2.96 4.37
C VAL A 22 3.68 1.94 5.50
N THR A 23 4.38 2.25 6.58
CA THR A 23 4.48 1.45 7.79
C THR A 23 3.94 2.20 9.00
N ASP A 24 3.83 1.52 10.13
CA ASP A 24 3.48 2.12 11.42
C ASP A 24 2.13 2.86 11.38
N ILE A 25 1.20 2.35 10.56
CA ILE A 25 -0.18 2.86 10.49
C ILE A 25 -0.90 2.40 11.75
N PRO A 26 -1.38 3.30 12.62
CA PRO A 26 -2.14 2.91 13.79
C PRO A 26 -3.43 2.22 13.36
N GLY A 27 -3.70 1.07 13.97
CA GLY A 27 -5.00 0.43 13.87
C GLY A 27 -6.06 1.31 14.55
N ASN A 28 -7.26 1.35 13.99
CA ASN A 28 -8.39 1.99 14.67
C ASN A 28 -8.83 1.09 15.84
N SER A 29 -8.33 1.36 17.04
CA SER A 29 -8.73 0.71 18.29
C SER A 29 -10.06 1.26 18.83
N GLY A 30 -11.03 1.55 17.97
CA GLY A 30 -12.41 1.87 18.37
C GLY A 30 -13.19 0.57 18.60
N GLY A 31 -13.42 0.06 19.80
CA GLY A 31 -13.22 0.63 21.12
C GLY A 31 -12.53 -0.33 22.08
N SER A 32 -11.78 0.27 22.99
CA SER A 32 -11.52 -0.28 24.32
C SER A 32 -12.77 -0.97 24.86
N GLU A 33 -12.61 -2.18 25.37
CA GLU A 33 -13.48 -2.70 26.41
C GLU A 33 -13.72 -1.57 27.43
N THR A 34 -15.00 -1.31 27.77
CA THR A 34 -15.40 -0.42 28.87
C THR A 34 -14.88 1.03 28.84
N THR A 35 -15.45 1.88 27.97
CA THR A 35 -15.75 3.26 28.40
C THR A 35 -17.26 3.44 28.36
N SER A 36 -17.85 3.09 29.50
CA SER A 36 -19.15 3.56 29.94
C SER A 36 -19.28 5.08 29.74
N GLY A 37 -20.32 5.50 29.03
CA GLY A 37 -20.89 6.84 29.17
C GLY A 37 -20.29 7.92 28.28
N PHE A 38 -21.09 8.30 27.27
CA PHE A 38 -21.05 9.58 26.55
C PHE A 38 -20.05 9.74 25.40
N SER A 39 -20.37 9.08 24.29
CA SER A 39 -19.75 9.18 22.96
C SER A 39 -19.78 10.57 22.28
N TRP A 40 -20.47 11.58 22.83
CA TRP A 40 -20.67 12.87 22.17
C TRP A 40 -19.70 13.98 22.61
N LEU A 41 -18.77 13.71 23.54
CA LEU A 41 -17.73 14.68 23.95
C LEU A 41 -16.42 14.60 23.14
N GLN A 42 -16.34 13.74 22.11
CA GLN A 42 -15.16 13.64 21.25
C GLN A 42 -15.34 14.39 19.91
N GLU A 43 -15.98 15.56 19.93
CA GLU A 43 -15.91 16.50 18.79
C GLU A 43 -14.67 17.37 18.92
N GLN A 44 -13.51 16.74 18.81
CA GLN A 44 -12.29 17.37 18.30
C GLN A 44 -11.73 16.42 17.25
N VAL A 45 -12.24 16.60 16.04
CA VAL A 45 -11.64 16.11 14.80
C VAL A 45 -10.26 16.76 14.71
N THR A 46 -9.26 16.12 15.31
CA THR A 46 -7.87 16.40 15.00
C THR A 46 -7.67 15.92 13.57
N HIS A 47 -7.45 16.88 12.67
CA HIS A 47 -6.88 16.65 11.35
C HIS A 47 -5.56 15.87 11.52
N THR A 48 -5.65 14.55 11.58
CA THR A 48 -4.49 13.67 11.73
C THR A 48 -3.93 13.47 10.34
N SER A 49 -2.96 14.33 10.02
CA SER A 49 -1.95 14.10 8.98
C SER A 49 -1.61 12.61 8.96
N SER A 50 -1.67 11.99 7.76
CA SER A 50 -1.52 10.55 7.50
C SER A 50 -0.75 9.81 8.60
N SER A 51 -1.46 8.98 9.36
CA SER A 51 -0.97 8.45 10.63
C SER A 51 0.16 7.40 10.52
N GLY A 52 0.63 7.07 9.32
CA GLY A 52 1.73 6.13 9.08
C GLY A 52 3.01 6.79 8.57
N ARG A 53 4.13 6.09 8.72
CA ARG A 53 5.44 6.46 8.20
C ARG A 53 5.58 6.02 6.74
N GLU A 54 5.75 6.96 5.82
CA GLU A 54 6.04 6.63 4.43
C GLU A 54 7.50 6.13 4.28
N LEU A 55 7.66 4.87 3.91
CA LEU A 55 8.97 4.25 3.70
C LEU A 55 9.43 4.34 2.25
N VAL A 56 8.49 4.17 1.32
CA VAL A 56 8.73 4.29 -0.12
C VAL A 56 7.67 5.23 -0.68
N PRO A 57 8.07 6.43 -1.17
CA PRO A 57 7.12 7.44 -1.64
C PRO A 57 6.16 6.93 -2.70
N TYR A 58 4.91 7.42 -2.67
CA TYR A 58 3.92 7.06 -3.69
C TYR A 58 4.40 7.44 -5.10
N MET A 59 4.33 6.47 -6.01
CA MET A 59 4.44 6.69 -7.45
C MET A 59 3.12 6.33 -8.11
N GLY A 60 2.50 7.28 -8.81
CA GLY A 60 1.23 7.05 -9.48
C GLY A 60 1.28 6.01 -10.60
N PRO A 61 0.13 5.40 -10.96
CA PRO A 61 0.05 4.45 -12.07
C PRO A 61 0.41 5.13 -13.39
N ARG A 62 1.40 4.58 -14.09
CA ARG A 62 1.85 5.04 -15.42
C ARG A 62 2.12 3.83 -16.33
N PRO A 63 1.11 2.97 -16.57
CA PRO A 63 1.29 1.75 -17.34
C PRO A 63 1.64 2.09 -18.79
N PRO A 64 2.70 1.51 -19.37
CA PRO A 64 3.09 1.81 -20.74
C PRO A 64 2.19 1.09 -21.77
N ILE A 65 1.84 -0.18 -21.53
CA ILE A 65 1.08 -1.04 -22.44
C ILE A 65 0.15 -1.97 -21.66
N GLY A 66 -1.10 -2.05 -22.09
CA GLY A 66 -2.10 -2.95 -21.49
C GLY A 66 -2.74 -2.39 -20.22
N ILE A 67 -3.49 -3.26 -19.54
CA ILE A 67 -4.22 -2.95 -18.31
C ILE A 67 -3.43 -3.58 -17.16
N HIS A 68 -2.88 -2.74 -16.29
CA HIS A 68 -2.08 -3.16 -15.13
C HIS A 68 -2.94 -3.20 -13.88
N ARG A 69 -2.67 -4.17 -13.01
CA ARG A 69 -3.25 -4.26 -11.67
C ARG A 69 -2.36 -3.51 -10.70
N TYR A 70 -2.96 -2.66 -9.88
CA TYR A 70 -2.29 -2.00 -8.78
C TYR A 70 -2.83 -2.54 -7.47
N ALA A 71 -2.09 -3.48 -6.89
CA ALA A 71 -2.49 -4.20 -5.68
C ALA A 71 -2.10 -3.41 -4.43
N PHE A 72 -3.08 -3.11 -3.59
CA PHE A 72 -2.92 -2.62 -2.23
C PHE A 72 -3.00 -3.83 -1.29
N ILE A 73 -1.92 -4.08 -0.56
CA ILE A 73 -1.79 -5.25 0.31
C ILE A 73 -1.46 -4.74 1.70
N LEU A 74 -2.29 -5.12 2.67
CA LEU A 74 -2.17 -4.70 4.06
C LEU A 74 -1.67 -5.88 4.91
N PHE A 75 -0.65 -5.61 5.71
CA PHE A 75 -0.09 -6.57 6.67
C PHE A 75 -0.21 -6.04 8.08
N LYS A 76 -0.37 -6.94 9.04
CA LYS A 76 -0.29 -6.60 10.47
C LYS A 76 1.17 -6.66 10.91
N GLN A 77 1.69 -5.56 11.44
CA GLN A 77 3.03 -5.54 12.02
C GLN A 77 3.05 -6.31 13.35
N PRO A 78 4.11 -7.10 13.64
CA PRO A 78 4.20 -7.86 14.89
C PRO A 78 4.50 -6.96 16.11
N SER A 79 5.19 -5.84 15.90
CA SER A 79 5.57 -4.89 16.95
C SER A 79 5.78 -3.48 16.40
N THR A 80 5.63 -2.48 17.26
CA THR A 80 5.95 -1.07 17.00
C THR A 80 6.98 -0.59 18.04
N PRO A 81 8.10 0.05 17.64
CA PRO A 81 8.45 0.45 16.28
C PRO A 81 8.86 -0.73 15.40
N PHE A 82 8.48 -0.68 14.12
CA PHE A 82 8.85 -1.70 13.15
C PHE A 82 10.12 -1.27 12.41
N LEU A 83 11.22 -1.97 12.68
CA LEU A 83 12.51 -1.68 12.05
C LEU A 83 12.55 -2.30 10.66
N ILE A 84 12.61 -1.43 9.65
CA ILE A 84 12.58 -1.81 8.24
C ILE A 84 13.57 -0.95 7.44
N SER A 85 14.24 -1.56 6.48
CA SER A 85 15.08 -0.87 5.50
C SER A 85 14.29 -0.63 4.21
N PRO A 86 14.32 0.60 3.65
CA PRO A 86 13.66 0.87 2.39
C PRO A 86 14.34 0.08 1.25
N PRO A 87 13.58 -0.59 0.37
CA PRO A 87 14.13 -1.16 -0.86
C PRO A 87 14.81 -0.08 -1.71
N THR A 88 15.99 -0.38 -2.26
CA THR A 88 16.75 0.54 -3.12
C THR A 88 16.23 0.59 -4.56
N VAL A 89 15.58 -0.49 -5.00
CA VAL A 89 15.01 -0.64 -6.34
C VAL A 89 13.52 -0.97 -6.24
N ARG A 90 12.75 -0.52 -7.23
CA ARG A 90 11.30 -0.74 -7.28
C ARG A 90 10.91 -1.92 -8.16
N ASN A 91 11.69 -2.24 -9.19
CA ASN A 91 11.45 -3.38 -10.07
C ASN A 91 11.84 -4.69 -9.39
N ASN A 92 11.25 -5.79 -9.85
CA ASN A 92 11.52 -7.15 -9.32
C ASN A 92 11.30 -7.25 -7.80
N PHE A 93 10.41 -6.40 -7.27
CA PHE A 93 9.99 -6.51 -5.88
C PHE A 93 9.19 -7.81 -5.70
N SER A 94 9.31 -8.40 -4.51
CA SER A 94 8.54 -9.58 -4.14
C SER A 94 7.84 -9.31 -2.83
N THR A 95 6.52 -9.05 -2.89
CA THR A 95 5.70 -8.84 -1.69
C THR A 95 5.80 -10.03 -0.73
N ARG A 96 5.87 -11.26 -1.27
CA ARG A 96 5.98 -12.48 -0.47
C ARG A 96 7.32 -12.56 0.27
N ASN A 97 8.43 -12.29 -0.41
CA ASN A 97 9.75 -12.34 0.22
C ASN A 97 9.88 -11.23 1.27
N PHE A 98 9.35 -10.03 0.97
CA PHE A 98 9.29 -8.92 1.91
C PHE A 98 8.50 -9.29 3.17
N ALA A 99 7.30 -9.87 3.03
CA ALA A 99 6.50 -10.30 4.17
C ALA A 99 7.18 -11.39 5.00
N SER A 100 7.84 -12.36 4.34
CA SER A 100 8.59 -13.41 5.04
C SER A 100 9.82 -12.86 5.77
N HIS A 101 10.56 -11.93 5.15
CA HIS A 101 11.79 -11.38 5.70
C HIS A 101 11.53 -10.58 6.99
N TYR A 102 10.44 -9.82 7.04
CA TYR A 102 10.08 -9.01 8.20
C TYR A 102 9.02 -9.66 9.11
N GLY A 103 8.72 -10.95 8.93
CA GLY A 103 7.79 -11.68 9.80
C GLY A 103 6.36 -11.13 9.81
N LEU A 104 5.90 -10.55 8.70
CA LEU A 104 4.57 -9.94 8.58
C LEU A 104 3.43 -10.98 8.49
N GLY A 105 3.76 -12.25 8.20
CA GLY A 105 2.78 -13.31 8.04
C GLY A 105 1.93 -13.17 6.77
N LEU A 106 0.67 -13.59 6.86
CA LEU A 106 -0.30 -13.48 5.76
C LEU A 106 -0.89 -12.06 5.69
N PRO A 107 -1.26 -11.57 4.49
CA PRO A 107 -1.94 -10.30 4.36
C PRO A 107 -3.29 -10.34 5.07
N VAL A 108 -3.62 -9.28 5.82
CA VAL A 108 -4.91 -9.14 6.53
C VAL A 108 -6.01 -8.59 5.64
N ALA A 109 -5.63 -7.84 4.60
CA ALA A 109 -6.53 -7.36 3.57
C ALA A 109 -5.77 -7.14 2.27
N ALA A 110 -6.46 -7.26 1.15
CA ALA A 110 -5.94 -6.88 -0.14
C ALA A 110 -7.08 -6.33 -1.02
N THR A 111 -6.77 -5.31 -1.81
CA THR A 111 -7.64 -4.81 -2.87
C THR A 111 -6.77 -4.43 -4.06
N TYR A 112 -7.37 -4.27 -5.23
CA TYR A 112 -6.64 -3.77 -6.40
C TYR A 112 -7.54 -2.91 -7.27
N CYS A 113 -6.92 -2.02 -8.02
CA CYS A 113 -7.56 -1.34 -9.13
C CYS A 113 -6.82 -1.63 -10.43
N ASN A 114 -7.51 -1.45 -11.55
CA ASN A 114 -6.91 -1.57 -12.87
C ASN A 114 -6.64 -0.16 -13.40
N ALA A 115 -5.48 0.05 -14.03
CA ALA A 115 -5.23 1.27 -14.82
C ALA A 115 -4.59 0.92 -16.15
N GLN A 116 -4.82 1.77 -17.15
CA GLN A 116 -4.22 1.68 -18.47
C GLN A 116 -3.79 3.07 -18.91
N LYS A 117 -2.94 3.14 -19.94
CA LYS A 117 -2.54 4.40 -20.55
C LYS A 117 -3.78 5.14 -21.06
N GLU A 118 -3.88 6.43 -20.75
CA GLU A 118 -4.96 7.24 -21.31
C GLU A 118 -4.91 7.21 -22.84
N PRO A 119 -6.05 7.01 -23.53
CA PRO A 119 -6.10 7.18 -24.97
C PRO A 119 -5.70 8.62 -25.30
N GLY A 120 -4.70 8.81 -26.16
CA GLY A 120 -4.27 10.14 -26.56
C GLY A 120 -5.46 10.96 -27.06
N SER A 121 -5.63 12.18 -26.55
CA SER A 121 -6.72 13.06 -26.99
C SER A 121 -6.52 13.40 -28.46
N ARG A 122 -7.35 12.83 -29.34
CA ARG A 122 -7.48 13.34 -30.70
C ARG A 122 -8.25 14.66 -30.59
N ARG A 123 -7.56 15.80 -30.78
CA ARG A 123 -8.24 17.07 -31.05
C ARG A 123 -9.07 16.87 -32.32
N ARG A 124 -10.39 17.02 -32.20
CA ARG A 124 -11.34 16.94 -33.30
C ARG A 124 -11.46 18.29 -33.99
#